data_AF-A0A643CXV2-F1
#
_entry.id   AF-A0A643CXV2-F1
#
_cell.length_a   1.000
_cell.length_b   1.000
_cell.length_c   1.000
_cell.angle_alpha   90.00
_cell.angle_beta   90.00
_cell.angle_gamma   90.00
#
_symmetry.space_group_name_H-M   'P 1'
#
loop_
_entity.id
_entity.type
_entity.pdbx_description
1 polymer ?
#
loop_
_entity_poly.entity_id
_entity_poly.type
_entity_poly.pdbx_seq_one_letter_code
_entity_poly.pdbx_strand_id
1 'polypeptide(L)'
;MTKNYSIYTKLIILFVVTFFLVCVLFIVLLKIERNAYNEEESLKQENLIKNLLISYENTSGVEIGAYLGNSGFNAIQNPHLVKAIRNNGQSLFKAGGELCTLSSLKYHSNLYFDVQCKDFDSLYEENTSDRVYNLLLIGFFSFSLLVVFMYFSVLRSLEPLKKLRRQVAEVVNGEQPDFLDYREDEVGK
;
A
#
# COMPACT_ATOMS: atom_id res chain seq x y z
N MET A 1 -6.71 7.04 -43.20
CA MET A 1 -6.39 8.43 -42.81
C MET A 1 -5.63 8.40 -41.50
N THR A 2 -4.30 8.51 -41.52
CA THR A 2 -3.47 8.55 -40.31
C THR A 2 -3.55 9.96 -39.70
N LYS A 3 -4.22 10.09 -38.56
CA LYS A 3 -4.32 11.35 -37.83
C LYS A 3 -2.95 11.70 -37.28
N ASN A 4 -2.32 12.76 -37.78
CA ASN A 4 -0.99 13.19 -37.33
C ASN A 4 -1.10 13.84 -35.96
N TYR A 5 -0.95 13.03 -34.90
CA TYR A 5 -0.90 13.52 -33.53
C TYR A 5 0.37 14.35 -33.31
N SER A 6 0.20 15.54 -32.72
CA SER A 6 1.30 16.41 -32.30
C SER A 6 2.21 15.69 -31.29
N ILE A 7 3.50 16.04 -31.29
CA ILE A 7 4.49 15.57 -30.29
C ILE A 7 3.96 15.80 -28.87
N TYR A 8 3.27 16.93 -28.66
CA TYR A 8 2.60 17.27 -27.40
C TYR A 8 1.60 16.20 -26.95
N THR A 9 0.72 15.76 -27.85
CA THR A 9 -0.31 14.75 -27.54
C THR A 9 0.31 13.39 -27.27
N LYS A 10 1.36 13.01 -28.02
CA LYS A 10 2.07 11.74 -27.79
C LYS A 10 2.73 11.71 -26.41
N LEU A 11 3.34 12.83 -25.99
CA LEU A 11 3.94 12.95 -24.66
C LEU A 11 2.92 12.90 -23.53
N ILE A 12 1.78 13.58 -23.67
CA ILE A 12 0.70 13.48 -22.68
C ILE A 12 0.24 12.03 -22.54
N ILE A 13 -0.03 11.35 -23.66
CA ILE A 13 -0.43 9.93 -23.64
C ILE A 13 0.63 9.08 -22.95
N LEU A 14 1.91 9.29 -23.25
CA LEU A 14 3.01 8.57 -22.62
C LEU A 14 3.05 8.77 -21.09
N PHE A 15 2.93 10.01 -20.62
CA PHE A 15 2.92 10.31 -19.19
C PHE A 15 1.70 9.72 -18.49
N VAL A 16 0.51 9.83 -19.09
CA VAL A 16 -0.73 9.27 -18.55
C VAL A 16 -0.65 7.75 -18.47
N VAL A 17 -0.17 7.08 -19.52
CA VAL A 17 -0.01 5.62 -19.55
C VAL A 17 1.01 5.17 -18.50
N THR A 18 2.15 5.86 -18.41
CA THR A 18 3.19 5.57 -17.41
C THR A 18 2.64 5.71 -15.99
N PHE A 19 1.96 6.82 -15.70
CA PHE A 19 1.35 7.05 -14.39
C PHE A 19 0.29 5.99 -14.06
N PHE A 20 -0.56 5.65 -15.02
CA PHE A 20 -1.56 4.60 -14.85
C PHE A 20 -0.92 3.24 -14.51
N LEU A 21 0.13 2.84 -15.24
CA LEU A 21 0.85 1.60 -14.97
C LEU A 21 1.45 1.58 -13.57
N VAL A 22 2.02 2.71 -13.12
CA VAL A 22 2.58 2.85 -11.77
C VAL A 22 1.50 2.67 -10.70
N CYS A 23 0.32 3.27 -10.89
CA CYS A 23 -0.81 3.08 -9.98
C CYS A 23 -1.25 1.61 -9.91
N VAL A 24 -1.36 0.94 -11.06
CA VAL A 24 -1.73 -0.50 -11.11
C VAL A 24 -0.68 -1.35 -10.39
N LEU A 25 0.60 -1.14 -10.67
CA LEU A 25 1.69 -1.87 -10.01
C LEU A 25 1.70 -1.63 -8.51
N PHE A 26 1.44 -0.40 -8.07
CA PHE A 26 1.35 -0.08 -6.64
C PHE A 26 0.22 -0.84 -5.93
N ILE A 27 -0.97 -0.89 -6.53
CA ILE A 27 -2.09 -1.68 -5.98
C ILE A 27 -1.74 -3.16 -5.90
N VAL A 28 -1.07 -3.70 -6.93
CA VAL A 28 -0.62 -5.10 -6.93
C VAL A 28 0.39 -5.35 -5.82
N LEU A 29 1.37 -4.47 -5.63
CA LEU A 29 2.36 -4.58 -4.55
C LEU A 29 1.71 -4.53 -3.17
N LEU A 30 0.76 -3.61 -2.94
CA LEU A 30 0.02 -3.55 -1.68
C LEU A 30 -0.75 -4.85 -1.40
N LYS A 31 -1.33 -5.46 -2.43
CA LYS A 31 -2.05 -6.73 -2.29
C LYS A 31 -1.10 -7.89 -2.00
N ILE A 32 0.06 -7.94 -2.65
CA ILE A 32 1.09 -8.96 -2.41
C ILE A 32 1.60 -8.83 -0.98
N GLU A 33 1.98 -7.62 -0.55
CA GLU A 33 2.49 -7.35 0.79
C GLU A 33 1.46 -7.76 1.85
N ARG A 34 0.20 -7.34 1.70
CA ARG A 34 -0.87 -7.72 2.62
C ARG A 34 -1.10 -9.22 2.65
N ASN A 35 -1.02 -9.91 1.53
CA ASN A 35 -1.21 -11.36 1.49
C ASN A 35 -0.05 -12.10 2.16
N ALA A 36 1.19 -11.72 1.85
CA ALA A 36 2.38 -12.28 2.46
C ALA A 36 2.39 -12.06 3.97
N TYR A 37 2.03 -10.85 4.41
CA TYR A 37 1.89 -10.51 5.82
C TYR A 37 0.87 -11.41 6.53
N ASN A 38 -0.33 -11.55 5.96
CA ASN A 38 -1.38 -12.42 6.53
C ASN A 38 -0.96 -13.90 6.60
N GLU A 39 -0.24 -14.40 5.61
CA GLU A 39 0.21 -15.80 5.59
C GLU A 39 1.29 -16.06 6.65
N GLU A 40 2.28 -15.17 6.73
CA GLU A 40 3.34 -15.25 7.74
C GLU A 40 2.78 -15.10 9.16
N GLU A 41 1.90 -14.12 9.37
CA GLU A 41 1.28 -13.87 10.67
C GLU A 41 0.33 -15.00 11.08
N SER A 42 -0.43 -15.59 10.14
CA SER A 42 -1.25 -16.78 10.43
C SER A 42 -0.39 -17.94 10.94
N LEU A 43 0.77 -18.18 10.33
CA LEU A 43 1.70 -19.24 10.78
C LEU A 43 2.32 -18.91 12.14
N LYS A 44 2.66 -17.64 12.39
CA LYS A 44 3.14 -17.18 13.71
C LYS A 44 2.09 -17.37 14.79
N GLN A 45 0.85 -16.95 14.53
CA GLN A 45 -0.27 -17.13 15.45
C GLN A 45 -0.53 -18.62 15.70
N GLU A 46 -0.50 -19.47 14.68
CA GLU A 46 -0.63 -20.93 14.86
C GLU A 46 0.44 -21.50 15.80
N ASN A 47 1.71 -21.12 15.60
CA ASN A 47 2.80 -21.56 16.46
C ASN A 47 2.65 -21.01 17.89
N LEU A 48 2.20 -19.77 18.04
CA LEU A 48 1.92 -19.15 19.33
C LEU A 48 0.80 -19.90 20.06
N ILE A 49 -0.30 -20.24 19.36
CA ILE A 49 -1.39 -21.04 19.92
C ILE A 49 -0.86 -22.39 20.41
N LYS A 50 -0.10 -23.11 19.59
CA LYS A 50 0.46 -24.42 19.94
C LYS A 50 1.35 -24.33 21.20
N ASN A 51 2.23 -23.34 21.26
CA ASN A 51 3.15 -23.15 22.38
C ASN A 51 2.40 -22.75 23.67
N LEU A 52 1.40 -21.87 23.57
CA LEU A 52 0.57 -21.47 24.70
C LEU A 52 -0.25 -22.65 25.24
N LEU A 53 -0.82 -23.46 24.35
CA LEU A 53 -1.59 -24.63 24.75
C LEU A 53 -0.73 -25.62 25.54
N ILE A 54 0.46 -25.96 25.02
CA ILE A 54 1.43 -26.83 25.70
C ILE A 54 1.82 -26.24 27.06
N SER A 55 2.07 -24.93 27.13
CA SER A 55 2.48 -24.28 28.38
C SER A 55 1.36 -24.25 29.42
N TYR A 56 0.12 -24.02 28.97
CA TYR A 56 -1.07 -23.99 29.81
C TYR A 56 -1.43 -25.37 30.37
N GLU A 57 -1.31 -26.44 29.56
CA GLU A 57 -1.54 -27.81 30.01
C GLU A 57 -0.49 -28.31 31.01
N ASN A 58 0.77 -27.88 30.85
CA ASN A 58 1.88 -28.34 31.69
C ASN A 58 2.09 -27.50 32.96
N THR A 59 1.58 -26.25 33.00
CA THR A 59 1.82 -25.33 34.12
C THR A 59 0.54 -24.62 34.52
N SER A 60 -0.01 -24.98 35.67
CA SER A 60 -1.14 -24.29 36.29
C SER A 60 -0.75 -22.88 36.71
N GLY A 61 -0.91 -21.88 35.83
CA GLY A 61 -0.61 -20.49 36.16
C GLY A 61 -0.21 -19.56 35.01
N VAL A 62 -0.25 -20.00 33.75
CA VAL A 62 0.04 -19.10 32.62
C VAL A 62 -1.10 -18.08 32.48
N GLU A 63 -0.83 -16.83 32.83
CA GLU A 63 -1.74 -15.71 32.61
C GLU A 63 -1.69 -15.30 31.13
N ILE A 64 -2.51 -15.97 30.30
CA ILE A 64 -2.54 -15.82 28.84
C ILE A 64 -2.65 -14.35 28.43
N GLY A 65 -3.48 -13.57 29.12
CA GLY A 65 -3.65 -12.14 28.85
C GLY A 65 -2.36 -11.32 29.04
N ALA A 66 -1.59 -11.59 30.12
CA ALA A 66 -0.33 -10.89 30.37
C ALA A 66 0.75 -11.28 29.36
N TYR A 67 0.81 -12.57 28.97
CA TYR A 67 1.72 -13.03 27.93
C TYR A 67 1.43 -12.36 26.58
N LEU A 68 0.16 -12.33 26.18
CA LEU A 68 -0.26 -11.70 24.92
C LEU A 68 0.02 -10.20 24.94
N GLY A 69 -0.30 -9.50 26.03
CA GLY A 69 0.02 -8.09 26.21
C GLY A 69 1.52 -7.78 26.06
N ASN A 70 2.37 -8.58 26.71
CA ASN A 70 3.83 -8.44 26.60
C ASN A 70 4.38 -8.83 25.22
N SER A 71 3.65 -9.67 24.48
CA SER A 71 3.99 -10.10 23.12
C SER A 71 3.48 -9.15 22.04
N GLY A 72 2.94 -7.98 22.43
CA GLY A 72 2.47 -6.97 21.49
C GLY A 72 1.02 -7.14 21.02
N PHE A 73 0.21 -7.93 21.71
CA PHE A 73 -1.22 -8.04 21.42
C PHE A 73 -2.04 -7.10 22.29
N ASN A 74 -3.03 -6.44 21.69
CA ASN A 74 -3.97 -5.56 22.37
C ASN A 74 -5.35 -6.22 22.46
N ALA A 75 -5.94 -6.21 23.65
CA ALA A 75 -7.30 -6.69 23.85
C ALA A 75 -8.32 -5.71 23.25
N ILE A 76 -9.24 -6.24 22.44
CA ILE A 76 -10.32 -5.46 21.85
C ILE A 76 -11.39 -5.18 22.91
N GLN A 77 -11.56 -3.90 23.22
CA GLN A 77 -12.49 -3.47 24.26
C GLN A 77 -13.94 -3.34 23.78
N ASN A 78 -14.18 -3.26 22.46
CA ASN A 78 -15.51 -3.04 21.90
C ASN A 78 -16.29 -4.37 21.79
N PRO A 79 -17.33 -4.61 22.61
CA PRO A 79 -18.05 -5.88 22.62
C PRO A 79 -18.85 -6.15 21.34
N HIS A 80 -19.31 -5.11 20.64
CA HIS A 80 -19.98 -5.27 19.35
C HIS A 80 -19.01 -5.79 18.28
N LEU A 81 -17.77 -5.28 18.30
CA LEU A 81 -16.74 -5.72 17.36
C LEU A 81 -16.31 -7.16 17.64
N VAL A 82 -16.11 -7.52 18.92
CA VAL A 82 -15.81 -8.91 19.34
C VAL A 82 -16.89 -9.86 18.82
N LYS A 83 -18.17 -9.54 19.06
CA LYS A 83 -19.29 -10.37 18.58
C LYS A 83 -19.34 -10.46 17.06
N ALA A 84 -19.08 -9.37 16.34
CA ALA A 84 -19.06 -9.36 14.88
C ALA A 84 -17.94 -10.26 14.33
N ILE A 85 -16.75 -10.19 14.92
CA ILE A 85 -15.59 -11.01 14.52
C ILE A 85 -15.85 -12.49 14.81
N ARG A 86 -16.37 -12.84 15.99
CA ARG A 86 -16.67 -14.25 16.32
C ARG A 86 -17.76 -14.87 15.45
N ASN A 87 -18.78 -14.08 15.08
CA ASN A 87 -19.91 -14.59 14.30
C ASN A 87 -19.62 -14.68 12.80
N ASN A 88 -18.81 -13.76 12.27
CA ASN A 88 -18.60 -13.61 10.83
C ASN A 88 -17.15 -13.85 10.39
N GLY A 89 -16.23 -14.05 11.33
CA GLY A 89 -14.83 -14.32 11.08
C GLY A 89 -14.61 -15.75 10.59
N GLN A 90 -13.67 -15.90 9.66
CA GLN A 90 -13.21 -17.19 9.20
C GLN A 90 -12.18 -17.74 10.20
N SER A 91 -12.45 -18.91 10.79
CA SER A 91 -11.43 -19.59 11.60
C SER A 91 -10.33 -20.15 10.69
N LEU A 92 -9.10 -19.67 10.90
CA LEU A 92 -7.91 -20.16 10.19
C LEU A 92 -7.25 -21.32 10.93
N PHE A 93 -7.17 -21.20 12.26
CA PHE A 93 -6.65 -22.25 13.13
C PHE A 93 -7.42 -22.25 14.45
N LYS A 94 -7.59 -23.43 15.04
CA LYS A 94 -8.26 -23.60 16.33
C LYS A 94 -7.64 -24.80 17.05
N ALA A 95 -7.27 -24.62 18.30
CA ALA A 95 -6.76 -25.69 19.16
C ALA A 95 -7.28 -25.53 20.60
N GLY A 96 -7.43 -26.64 21.29
CA GLY A 96 -7.91 -26.69 22.68
C GLY A 96 -9.09 -27.63 22.88
N GLY A 97 -9.74 -27.51 24.04
CA GLY A 97 -10.80 -28.39 24.53
C GLY A 97 -11.80 -27.68 25.44
N GLU A 98 -12.50 -28.42 26.30
CA GLU A 98 -13.61 -27.89 27.13
C GLU A 98 -13.19 -26.79 28.11
N LEU A 99 -11.92 -26.76 28.55
CA LEU A 99 -11.44 -25.79 29.55
C LEU A 99 -10.95 -24.48 28.92
N CYS A 100 -10.27 -24.58 27.78
CA CYS A 100 -9.85 -23.43 27.00
C CYS A 100 -9.70 -23.77 25.53
N THR A 101 -10.14 -22.83 24.70
CA THR A 101 -10.05 -22.85 23.25
C THR A 101 -9.32 -21.60 22.79
N LEU A 102 -8.26 -21.80 22.01
CA LEU A 102 -7.48 -20.75 21.37
C LEU A 102 -7.70 -20.83 19.86
N SER A 103 -7.96 -19.70 19.21
CA SER A 103 -8.16 -19.67 17.76
C SER A 103 -7.62 -18.43 17.09
N SER A 104 -7.17 -18.61 15.85
CA SER A 104 -6.87 -17.52 14.93
C SER A 104 -8.08 -17.31 14.02
N LEU A 105 -8.61 -16.09 14.04
CA LEU A 105 -9.78 -15.67 13.26
C LEU A 105 -9.36 -14.60 12.26
N LYS A 106 -9.74 -14.78 11.00
CA LYS A 106 -9.63 -13.76 9.97
C LYS A 106 -10.95 -13.07 9.81
N TYR A 107 -10.98 -11.75 10.00
CA TYR A 107 -12.15 -10.93 9.73
C TYR A 107 -11.75 -9.75 8.86
N HIS A 108 -12.41 -9.61 7.71
CA HIS A 108 -11.99 -8.72 6.62
C HIS A 108 -10.54 -8.98 6.18
N SER A 109 -9.64 -8.02 6.43
CA SER A 109 -8.22 -8.08 6.03
C SER A 109 -7.28 -8.26 7.22
N ASN A 110 -7.81 -8.48 8.41
CA ASN A 110 -7.05 -8.51 9.66
C ASN A 110 -7.16 -9.89 10.32
N LEU A 111 -6.11 -10.24 11.06
CA LEU A 111 -6.05 -11.42 11.89
C LEU A 111 -6.31 -11.07 13.34
N TYR A 112 -7.01 -11.96 14.03
CA TYR A 112 -7.40 -11.80 15.41
C TYR A 112 -7.10 -13.09 16.18
N PHE A 113 -6.63 -12.93 17.40
CA PHE A 113 -6.33 -14.03 18.30
C PHE A 113 -7.43 -14.12 19.36
N ASP A 114 -8.23 -15.17 19.29
CA ASP A 114 -9.40 -15.38 20.14
C ASP A 114 -9.10 -16.40 21.24
N VAL A 115 -9.30 -15.98 22.48
CA VAL A 115 -9.11 -16.80 23.68
C VAL A 115 -10.46 -16.98 24.35
N GLN A 116 -10.91 -18.24 24.42
CA GLN A 116 -12.14 -18.62 25.11
C GLN A 116 -11.81 -19.71 26.13
N CYS A 117 -11.50 -19.30 27.36
CA CYS A 117 -11.36 -20.18 28.52
C CYS A 117 -12.54 -19.99 29.49
N LYS A 118 -12.76 -20.95 30.38
CA LYS A 118 -13.86 -20.91 31.38
C LYS A 118 -13.89 -19.63 32.23
N ASP A 119 -12.72 -19.13 32.63
CA ASP A 119 -12.56 -17.96 33.52
C ASP A 119 -11.98 -16.74 32.79
N PHE A 120 -11.76 -16.84 31.47
CA PHE A 120 -11.08 -15.82 30.70
C PHE A 120 -11.51 -15.84 29.24
N ASP A 121 -12.17 -14.76 28.81
CA ASP A 121 -12.69 -14.62 27.46
C ASP A 121 -12.27 -13.25 26.89
N SER A 122 -11.41 -13.26 25.85
CA SER A 122 -10.95 -12.03 25.22
C SER A 122 -10.47 -12.25 23.79
N LEU A 123 -10.64 -11.22 22.97
CA LEU A 123 -10.20 -11.18 21.58
C LEU A 123 -9.09 -10.15 21.45
N TYR A 124 -8.03 -10.54 20.79
CA TYR A 124 -6.81 -9.74 20.64
C TYR A 124 -6.53 -9.41 19.18
N GLU A 125 -5.94 -8.25 18.96
CA GLU A 125 -5.30 -7.86 17.70
C GLU A 125 -3.81 -7.63 17.93
N GLU A 126 -2.96 -8.01 16.98
CA GLU A 126 -1.53 -7.73 17.06
C GLU A 126 -1.30 -6.23 16.85
N ASN A 127 -0.38 -5.64 17.62
CA ASN A 127 0.06 -4.26 17.42
C ASN A 127 1.07 -4.22 16.28
N THR A 128 0.55 -4.28 15.06
CA THR A 128 1.37 -4.41 13.87
C THR A 128 2.01 -3.06 13.53
N SER A 129 3.33 -3.01 13.48
CA SER A 129 4.04 -1.87 12.90
C SER A 129 3.89 -1.92 11.39
N ASP A 130 3.09 -1.01 10.82
CA ASP A 130 2.89 -0.81 9.37
C ASP A 130 4.17 -0.35 8.62
N ARG A 131 5.37 -0.72 9.08
CA ARG A 131 6.64 -0.17 8.57
C ARG A 131 6.81 -0.39 7.07
N VAL A 132 6.52 -1.59 6.57
CA VAL A 132 6.65 -1.89 5.13
C VAL A 132 5.58 -1.17 4.32
N TYR A 133 4.32 -1.18 4.79
CA TYR A 133 3.23 -0.42 4.18
C TYR A 133 3.54 1.08 4.08
N ASN A 134 4.06 1.67 5.16
CA ASN A 134 4.47 3.07 5.21
C ASN A 134 5.64 3.36 4.24
N LEU A 135 6.62 2.47 4.14
CA LEU A 135 7.71 2.60 3.16
C LEU A 135 7.19 2.55 1.72
N LEU A 136 6.26 1.64 1.42
CA LEU A 136 5.62 1.55 0.10
C LEU A 136 4.85 2.84 -0.24
N LEU A 137 4.10 3.40 0.70
CA LEU A 137 3.40 4.67 0.53
C LEU A 137 4.38 5.82 0.24
N ILE A 138 5.43 5.96 1.06
CA ILE A 138 6.45 7.00 0.87
C ILE A 138 7.09 6.87 -0.52
N GLY A 139 7.44 5.66 -0.94
CA GLY A 139 7.99 5.39 -2.26
C GLY A 139 7.04 5.80 -3.38
N PHE A 140 5.76 5.42 -3.27
CA PHE A 140 4.74 5.76 -4.27
C PHE A 140 4.52 7.27 -4.39
N PHE A 141 4.40 7.99 -3.29
CA PHE A 141 4.20 9.45 -3.31
C PHE A 141 5.45 10.16 -3.84
N SER A 142 6.64 9.73 -3.43
CA SER A 142 7.90 10.32 -3.90
C SER A 142 8.07 10.13 -5.41
N PHE A 143 7.77 8.93 -5.92
CA PHE A 143 7.84 8.65 -7.35
C PHE A 143 6.76 9.40 -8.14
N SER A 144 5.52 9.45 -7.63
CA SER A 144 4.43 10.20 -8.26
C SER A 144 4.76 11.68 -8.38
N LEU A 145 5.35 12.28 -7.34
CA LEU A 145 5.83 13.65 -7.36
C LEU A 145 6.88 13.86 -8.46
N LEU A 146 7.82 12.92 -8.59
CA LEU A 146 8.87 12.95 -9.62
C LEU A 146 8.26 12.91 -11.03
N VAL A 147 7.30 12.03 -11.28
CA VAL A 147 6.61 11.93 -12.59
C VAL A 147 5.92 13.25 -12.95
N VAL A 148 5.21 13.85 -11.99
CA VAL A 148 4.56 15.15 -12.19
C VAL A 148 5.59 16.26 -12.47
N PHE A 149 6.69 16.27 -11.70
CA PHE A 149 7.78 17.23 -11.93
C PHE A 149 8.38 17.09 -13.34
N MET A 150 8.65 15.86 -13.79
CA MET A 150 9.16 15.62 -15.14
C MET A 150 8.16 16.02 -16.21
N TYR A 151 6.86 15.78 -16.00
CA TYR A 151 5.82 16.20 -16.94
C TYR A 151 5.87 17.70 -17.19
N PHE A 152 5.87 18.51 -16.13
CA PHE A 152 5.97 19.97 -16.26
C PHE A 152 7.31 20.43 -16.86
N SER A 153 8.41 19.78 -16.48
CA SER A 153 9.74 20.08 -17.02
C SER A 153 9.78 19.90 -18.54
N VAL A 154 9.26 18.77 -19.04
CA VAL A 154 9.19 18.48 -20.48
C VAL A 154 8.23 19.41 -21.20
N LEU A 155 7.08 19.74 -20.61
CA LEU A 155 6.16 20.71 -21.23
C LEU A 155 6.83 22.08 -21.39
N ARG A 156 7.55 22.55 -20.38
CA ARG A 156 8.26 23.83 -20.39
C ARG A 156 9.41 23.85 -21.41
N SER A 157 10.05 22.71 -21.68
CA SER A 157 11.09 22.64 -22.71
C SER A 157 10.54 22.64 -24.15
N LEU A 158 9.28 22.25 -24.34
CA LEU A 158 8.62 22.24 -25.66
C LEU A 158 8.04 23.60 -26.08
N GLU A 159 7.79 24.49 -25.14
CA GLU A 159 7.27 25.84 -25.39
C GLU A 159 8.16 26.67 -26.34
N PRO A 160 9.49 26.78 -26.15
CA PRO A 160 10.36 27.48 -27.09
C PRO A 160 10.39 26.80 -28.47
N LEU A 161 10.33 25.46 -28.56
CA LEU A 161 10.20 24.77 -29.87
C LEU A 161 8.92 25.18 -30.61
N LYS A 162 7.81 25.38 -29.88
CA LYS A 162 6.54 25.81 -30.48
C LYS A 162 6.64 27.25 -30.98
N LYS A 163 7.32 28.14 -30.24
CA LYS A 163 7.65 29.51 -30.66
C LYS A 163 8.47 29.48 -31.94
N LEU A 164 9.55 28.69 -31.98
CA LEU A 164 10.45 28.58 -33.13
C LEU A 164 9.72 28.10 -34.38
N ARG A 165 8.90 27.04 -34.24
CA ARG A 165 8.09 26.54 -35.36
C ARG A 165 7.15 27.61 -35.94
N ARG A 166 6.57 28.48 -35.09
CA ARG A 166 5.70 29.57 -35.55
C ARG A 166 6.50 30.62 -36.31
N GLN A 167 7.64 31.04 -35.76
CA GLN A 167 8.53 32.04 -36.38
C GLN A 167 9.08 31.55 -37.73
N VAL A 168 9.44 30.27 -37.85
CA VAL A 168 9.83 29.68 -39.15
C VAL A 168 8.70 29.77 -40.19
N ALA A 169 7.44 29.55 -39.78
CA ALA A 169 6.30 29.67 -40.68
C ALA A 169 6.04 31.13 -41.11
N GLU A 170 6.24 32.10 -40.20
CA GLU A 170 6.15 33.54 -40.47
C GLU A 170 7.20 33.97 -41.53
N VAL A 171 8.45 33.49 -41.40
CA VAL A 171 9.51 33.73 -42.41
C VAL A 171 9.14 33.17 -43.79
N VAL A 172 8.61 31.95 -43.86
CA VAL A 172 8.19 31.34 -45.13
C VAL A 172 7.07 32.14 -45.81
N ASN A 173 6.21 32.79 -45.03
CA ASN A 173 5.15 33.66 -45.54
C ASN A 173 5.62 35.08 -45.88
N GLY A 174 6.92 35.38 -45.75
CA GLY A 174 7.50 36.67 -46.09
C GLY A 174 7.48 37.71 -44.96
N GLU A 175 7.12 37.31 -43.74
CA GLU A 175 7.20 38.17 -42.56
C GLU A 175 8.61 38.14 -41.95
N GLN A 176 9.00 39.19 -41.21
CA GLN A 176 10.25 39.24 -40.44
C GLN A 176 9.97 39.13 -38.94
N PRO A 177 9.93 37.90 -38.37
CA PRO A 177 9.79 37.72 -36.94
C PRO A 177 11.09 38.01 -36.20
N ASP A 178 10.94 38.47 -34.96
CA ASP A 178 12.06 38.70 -34.05
C ASP A 178 12.45 37.42 -33.32
N PHE A 179 13.72 37.03 -33.45
CA PHE A 179 14.30 35.86 -32.78
C PHE A 179 14.96 36.20 -31.42
N LEU A 180 14.82 37.43 -30.94
CA LEU A 180 15.23 37.79 -29.58
C LEU A 180 14.33 37.07 -28.55
N ASP A 181 14.89 36.74 -27.39
CA ASP A 181 14.22 36.06 -26.26
C ASP A 181 14.13 34.51 -26.36
N TYR A 182 15.23 33.86 -26.75
CA TYR A 182 15.48 32.44 -26.46
C TYR A 182 16.50 32.31 -25.33
N ARG A 183 16.39 31.22 -24.56
CA ARG A 183 17.38 30.89 -23.52
C ARG A 183 18.63 30.29 -24.18
N GLU A 184 19.79 30.49 -23.57
CA GLU A 184 21.07 29.88 -23.96
C GLU A 184 21.10 28.37 -23.63
N ASP A 185 20.16 27.61 -24.21
CA ASP A 185 20.03 26.16 -24.11
C ASP A 185 20.10 25.53 -25.51
N GLU A 186 19.85 24.22 -25.64
CA GLU A 186 19.93 23.51 -26.92
C GLU A 186 18.95 24.06 -27.99
N VAL A 187 17.91 24.81 -27.58
CA VAL A 187 16.91 25.37 -28.49
C VAL A 187 17.27 26.79 -28.94
N GLY A 188 17.96 27.56 -28.10
CA GLY A 188 18.33 28.95 -28.41
C GLY A 188 19.70 29.14 -29.06
N LYS A 189 20.54 28.11 -29.13
CA LYS A 189 21.77 28.09 -29.93
C LYS A 189 21.49 27.94 -31.42
#